data_AF-A0A519D768-F1
#
_entry.id   AF-A0A519D768-F1
#
_cell.length_a   1.000
_cell.length_b   1.000
_cell.length_c   1.000
_cell.angle_alpha   90.00
_cell.angle_beta   90.00
_cell.angle_gamma   90.00
#
_symmetry.space_group_name_H-M   'P 1'
#
loop_
_entity.id
_entity.type
_entity.pdbx_description
1 polymer ?
#
loop_
_entity_poly.entity_id
_entity_poly.type
_entity_poly.pdbx_seq_one_letter_code
_entity_poly.pdbx_strand_id
1 'polypeptide(L)'
;ENAVGGFFKYLGWILIPTSIIFCVLGIIFIPKKITKNKIIFGLFFVFLALSGIYAYGRGFQETRYLLVLLPIFTLLSGYGFNYMMKYGFKKIILITVIAVIISSFIFTEYKTQDNQYEYEMYDATLFLTNEAEGVNNYHSNKYVKVADLQNNWPELLPKGENGKMDLITKKFQIEGFERPSEYIEFNKNKGLTHLLIKEGDHNGFFDDVFHNENKYPLLEKIVDSKDLGIKTKYKIFKINNEE
;
A
#
# COMPACT_ATOMS: atom_id res chain seq x y z
N GLU A 1 9.84 3.13 -16.43
CA GLU A 1 10.11 4.57 -16.20
C GLU A 1 11.58 4.71 -15.83
N ASN A 2 12.30 5.72 -16.32
CA ASN A 2 13.69 5.95 -15.91
C ASN A 2 13.75 6.65 -14.54
N ALA A 3 14.92 6.62 -13.88
CA ALA A 3 15.10 7.19 -12.53
C ALA A 3 14.68 8.66 -12.44
N VAL A 4 15.02 9.45 -13.46
CA VAL A 4 14.74 10.88 -13.53
C VAL A 4 13.24 11.14 -13.72
N GLY A 5 12.56 10.40 -14.60
CA GLY A 5 11.12 10.50 -14.79
C GLY A 5 10.35 10.17 -13.50
N GLY A 6 10.73 9.08 -12.84
CA GLY A 6 10.19 8.71 -11.53
C GLY A 6 10.41 9.82 -10.50
N PHE A 7 11.61 10.38 -10.43
CA PHE A 7 11.91 11.48 -9.50
C PHE A 7 10.95 12.65 -9.66
N PHE A 8 10.79 13.21 -10.87
CA PHE A 8 9.90 14.36 -11.08
C PHE A 8 8.42 14.03 -10.86
N LYS A 9 7.98 12.85 -11.27
CA LYS A 9 6.61 12.37 -11.02
C LYS A 9 6.32 12.32 -9.52
N TYR A 10 7.15 11.63 -8.74
CA TYR A 10 6.95 11.49 -7.30
C TYR A 10 7.20 12.80 -6.54
N LEU A 11 8.07 13.68 -7.05
CA LEU A 11 8.26 15.03 -6.52
C LEU A 11 6.96 15.83 -6.56
N GLY A 12 6.23 15.77 -7.67
CA GLY A 12 4.90 16.37 -7.79
C GLY A 12 3.91 15.77 -6.78
N TRP A 13 3.90 14.44 -6.65
CA TRP A 13 3.01 13.74 -5.72
C TRP A 13 3.22 14.13 -4.25
N ILE A 14 4.46 14.30 -3.80
CA ILE A 14 4.72 14.67 -2.39
C ILE A 14 4.36 16.11 -2.06
N LEU A 15 4.19 16.97 -3.08
CA LEU A 15 3.81 18.37 -2.91
C LEU A 15 2.29 18.58 -2.93
N ILE A 16 1.53 17.63 -3.48
CA ILE A 16 0.07 17.67 -3.50
C ILE A 16 -0.47 17.10 -2.19
N PRO A 17 -1.54 17.67 -1.63
CA PRO A 17 -2.22 18.91 -2.04
C PRO A 17 -1.67 20.17 -1.37
N THR A 18 -0.65 20.04 -0.51
CA THR A 18 -0.30 21.06 0.47
C THR A 18 0.62 22.16 -0.07
N SER A 19 1.78 21.76 -0.58
CA SER A 19 2.93 22.65 -0.76
C SER A 19 3.12 23.08 -2.21
N ILE A 20 2.47 22.43 -3.17
CA ILE A 20 2.74 22.63 -4.60
C ILE A 20 2.57 24.09 -5.05
N ILE A 21 1.48 24.75 -4.66
CA ILE A 21 1.21 26.15 -5.03
C ILE A 21 2.29 27.08 -4.45
N PHE A 22 2.55 26.95 -3.15
CA PHE A 22 3.52 27.81 -2.46
C PHE A 22 4.96 27.54 -2.89
N CYS A 23 5.32 26.29 -3.19
CA CYS A 23 6.62 25.93 -3.77
C CYS A 23 6.83 26.59 -5.14
N VAL A 24 5.84 26.51 -6.03
CA VAL A 24 5.92 27.14 -7.37
C VAL A 24 6.11 28.65 -7.23
N LEU A 25 5.32 29.30 -6.37
CA LEU A 25 5.48 30.73 -6.09
C LEU A 25 6.85 31.04 -5.45
N GLY A 26 7.31 30.18 -4.54
CA GLY A 26 8.62 30.27 -3.91
C GLY A 26 9.76 30.26 -4.93
N ILE A 27 9.70 29.40 -5.95
CA ILE A 27 10.68 29.34 -7.04
C ILE A 27 10.63 30.61 -7.89
N ILE A 28 9.42 31.08 -8.26
CA ILE A 28 9.24 32.26 -9.11
C ILE A 28 9.78 33.53 -8.42
N PHE A 29 9.54 33.67 -7.12
CA PHE A 29 9.85 34.88 -6.37
C PHE A 29 11.16 34.83 -5.60
N ILE A 30 11.92 33.72 -5.67
CA ILE A 30 13.22 33.66 -5.01
C ILE A 30 14.14 34.74 -5.60
N PRO A 31 14.79 35.58 -4.78
CA PRO A 31 15.67 36.61 -5.33
C PRO A 31 16.80 35.98 -6.15
N LYS A 32 17.12 36.53 -7.32
CA LYS A 32 18.17 35.96 -8.20
C LYS A 32 19.58 36.05 -7.60
N LYS A 33 19.80 36.92 -6.61
CA LYS A 33 21.10 37.03 -5.92
C LYS A 33 21.44 35.73 -5.18
N ILE A 34 22.54 35.11 -5.58
CA ILE A 34 23.11 33.95 -4.91
C ILE A 34 23.74 34.40 -3.59
N THR A 35 23.42 33.68 -2.52
CA THR A 35 23.97 33.92 -1.18
C THR A 35 24.54 32.60 -0.65
N LYS A 36 25.44 32.67 0.32
CA LYS A 36 26.02 31.47 0.97
C LYS A 36 24.93 30.51 1.44
N ASN A 37 23.87 31.01 2.06
CA ASN A 37 22.75 30.19 2.54
C ASN A 37 22.04 29.46 1.40
N LYS A 38 21.80 30.12 0.25
CA LYS A 38 21.19 29.47 -0.92
C LYS A 38 22.07 28.37 -1.50
N ILE A 39 23.39 28.57 -1.51
CA ILE A 39 24.33 27.53 -1.93
C ILE A 39 24.25 26.33 -0.97
N ILE A 40 24.26 26.57 0.34
CA ILE A 40 24.12 25.51 1.36
C ILE A 40 22.81 24.74 1.15
N PHE A 41 21.68 25.44 0.98
CA PHE A 41 20.39 24.78 0.71
C PHE A 41 20.39 23.97 -0.58
N GLY A 42 20.97 24.51 -1.66
CA GLY A 42 21.09 23.79 -2.93
C GLY A 42 21.93 22.52 -2.81
N LEU A 43 23.06 22.58 -2.10
CA LEU A 43 23.88 21.39 -1.83
C LEU A 43 23.11 20.37 -0.99
N PHE A 44 22.43 20.80 0.06
CA PHE A 44 21.61 19.92 0.91
C PHE A 44 20.50 19.24 0.11
N PHE A 45 19.83 19.98 -0.78
CA PHE A 45 18.85 19.41 -1.71
C PHE A 45 19.47 18.32 -2.60
N VAL A 46 20.62 18.59 -3.22
CA VAL A 46 21.29 17.62 -4.09
C VAL A 46 21.67 16.34 -3.32
N PHE A 47 22.27 16.48 -2.13
CA PHE A 47 22.64 15.34 -1.29
C PHE A 47 21.44 14.48 -0.90
N LEU A 48 20.32 15.10 -0.52
CA LEU A 48 19.11 14.37 -0.16
C LEU A 48 18.42 13.75 -1.38
N ALA A 49 18.38 14.47 -2.52
CA ALA A 49 17.75 14.01 -3.75
C ALA A 49 18.46 12.77 -4.34
N LEU A 50 19.78 12.65 -4.16
CA LEU A 50 20.56 11.48 -4.58
C LEU A 50 19.98 10.16 -4.06
N SER A 51 19.51 10.13 -2.81
CA SER A 51 18.91 8.93 -2.22
C SER A 51 17.64 8.49 -2.95
N GLY A 52 16.78 9.44 -3.32
CA GLY A 52 15.58 9.19 -4.11
C GLY A 52 15.91 8.77 -5.55
N ILE A 53 16.84 9.46 -6.21
CA ILE A 53 17.28 9.12 -7.58
C ILE A 53 17.85 7.68 -7.63
N TYR A 54 18.64 7.29 -6.63
CA TYR A 54 19.18 5.93 -6.53
C TYR A 54 18.06 4.89 -6.37
N ALA A 55 17.10 5.13 -5.47
CA ALA A 55 15.96 4.23 -5.28
C ALA A 55 15.15 4.05 -6.57
N TYR A 56 14.85 5.14 -7.28
CA TYR A 56 14.12 5.09 -8.54
C TYR A 56 14.92 4.42 -9.67
N GLY A 57 16.25 4.58 -9.69
CA GLY A 57 17.13 3.86 -10.62
C GLY A 57 17.13 2.34 -10.40
N ARG A 58 16.83 1.88 -9.18
CA ARG A 58 16.66 0.46 -8.83
C ARG A 58 15.24 -0.06 -9.09
N GLY A 59 14.33 0.79 -9.56
CA GLY A 59 12.93 0.44 -9.82
C GLY A 59 12.00 0.61 -8.62
N PHE A 60 12.44 1.22 -7.51
CA PHE A 60 11.58 1.45 -6.33
C PHE A 60 10.71 2.70 -6.49
N GLN A 61 9.55 2.52 -7.13
CA GLN A 61 8.68 3.62 -7.55
C GLN A 61 7.67 4.07 -6.48
N GLU A 62 8.17 4.61 -5.38
CA GLU A 62 7.34 5.05 -4.25
C GLU A 62 7.65 6.49 -3.78
N THR A 63 6.66 7.18 -3.20
CA THR A 63 6.80 8.56 -2.70
C THR A 63 7.72 8.67 -1.49
N ARG A 64 7.84 7.62 -0.67
CA ARG A 64 8.59 7.64 0.61
C ARG A 64 10.05 8.07 0.45
N TYR A 65 10.66 7.77 -0.70
CA TYR A 65 12.06 8.09 -0.98
C TYR A 65 12.32 9.59 -1.19
N LEU A 66 11.27 10.40 -1.36
CA LEU A 66 11.40 11.86 -1.49
C LEU A 66 10.91 12.63 -0.26
N LEU A 67 10.34 11.96 0.74
CA LEU A 67 9.84 12.63 1.96
C LEU A 67 10.95 13.36 2.72
N VAL A 68 12.20 12.92 2.58
CA VAL A 68 13.37 13.60 3.14
C VAL A 68 13.57 15.02 2.58
N LEU A 69 13.01 15.33 1.41
CA LEU A 69 13.06 16.67 0.80
C LEU A 69 11.99 17.62 1.35
N LEU A 70 11.00 17.14 2.10
CA LEU A 70 9.89 17.95 2.58
C LEU A 70 10.35 19.19 3.38
N PRO A 71 11.33 19.12 4.30
CA PRO A 71 11.79 20.31 5.02
C PRO A 71 12.31 21.42 4.08
N ILE A 72 12.97 21.06 2.98
CA ILE A 72 13.45 22.02 1.98
C ILE A 72 12.26 22.68 1.27
N PHE A 73 11.27 21.88 0.88
CA PHE A 73 10.06 22.38 0.24
C PHE A 73 9.20 23.22 1.16
N THR A 74 9.17 22.93 2.46
CA THR A 74 8.51 23.78 3.46
C THR A 74 9.18 25.16 3.54
N LEU A 75 10.51 25.23 3.55
CA LEU A 75 11.22 26.51 3.52
C LEU A 75 10.97 27.28 2.22
N LEU A 76 10.99 26.59 1.08
CA LEU A 76 10.69 27.17 -0.23
C LEU A 76 9.25 27.70 -0.30
N SER A 77 8.30 26.94 0.24
CA SER A 77 6.90 27.37 0.39
C SER A 77 6.78 28.61 1.27
N GLY A 78 7.54 28.68 2.36
CA GLY A 78 7.62 29.85 3.23
C GLY A 78 8.08 31.11 2.50
N TYR A 79 9.05 30.99 1.57
CA TYR A 79 9.44 32.11 0.70
C TYR A 79 8.29 32.60 -0.18
N GLY A 80 7.56 31.68 -0.82
CA GLY A 80 6.39 32.01 -1.64
C GLY A 80 5.30 32.70 -0.83
N PHE A 81 4.99 32.17 0.36
CA PHE A 81 4.01 32.72 1.28
C PHE A 81 4.39 34.13 1.77
N ASN A 82 5.64 34.31 2.23
CA ASN A 82 6.13 35.60 2.71
C ASN A 82 6.09 36.67 1.60
N TYR A 83 6.39 36.26 0.37
CA TYR A 83 6.29 37.16 -0.78
C TYR A 83 4.84 37.62 -1.00
N MET A 84 3.87 36.70 -1.03
CA MET A 84 2.46 37.08 -1.16
C MET A 84 2.00 38.05 -0.06
N MET A 85 2.47 37.85 1.18
CA MET A 85 2.18 38.73 2.31
C MET A 85 2.74 40.14 2.08
N LYS A 86 3.98 40.25 1.59
CA LYS A 86 4.65 41.53 1.34
C LYS A 86 3.91 42.39 0.30
N TYR A 87 3.32 41.78 -0.72
CA TYR A 87 2.59 42.50 -1.77
C TYR A 87 1.11 42.75 -1.43
N GLY A 88 0.68 42.44 -0.21
CA GLY A 88 -0.67 42.77 0.26
C GLY A 88 -1.78 41.86 -0.27
N PHE A 89 -1.45 40.68 -0.82
CA PHE A 89 -2.42 39.73 -1.38
C PHE A 89 -3.21 38.94 -0.31
N LYS A 90 -3.58 39.57 0.81
CA LYS A 90 -4.18 38.91 1.99
C LYS A 90 -5.43 38.07 1.65
N LYS A 91 -6.32 38.58 0.79
CA LYS A 91 -7.53 37.85 0.36
C LYS A 91 -7.18 36.60 -0.45
N ILE A 92 -6.20 36.69 -1.35
CA ILE A 92 -5.75 35.56 -2.17
C ILE A 92 -5.11 34.50 -1.29
N ILE A 93 -4.26 34.90 -0.34
CA ILE A 93 -3.65 33.98 0.63
C ILE A 93 -4.74 33.20 1.39
N LEU A 94 -5.75 33.89 1.90
CA LEU A 94 -6.84 33.26 2.64
C LEU A 94 -7.57 32.23 1.77
N ILE A 95 -7.93 32.60 0.54
CA ILE A 95 -8.59 31.70 -0.41
C ILE A 95 -7.70 30.48 -0.72
N THR A 96 -6.41 30.68 -0.97
CA THR A 96 -5.47 29.59 -1.26
C THR A 96 -5.33 28.65 -0.06
N VAL A 97 -5.24 29.16 1.17
CA VAL A 97 -5.14 28.33 2.38
C VAL A 97 -6.41 27.51 2.56
N ILE A 98 -7.59 28.11 2.40
CA ILE A 98 -8.87 27.39 2.47
C ILE A 98 -8.93 26.30 1.39
N ALA A 99 -8.52 26.61 0.15
CA ALA A 99 -8.48 25.64 -0.95
C ALA A 99 -7.52 24.47 -0.67
N VAL A 100 -6.36 24.74 -0.05
CA VAL A 100 -5.41 23.70 0.38
C VAL A 100 -6.01 22.80 1.46
N ILE A 101 -6.72 23.38 2.45
CA ILE A 101 -7.38 22.60 3.51
C ILE A 101 -8.46 21.69 2.90
N ILE A 102 -9.34 22.24 2.06
CA ILE A 102 -10.42 21.48 1.42
C ILE A 102 -9.84 20.39 0.51
N SER A 103 -8.85 20.71 -0.31
CA SER A 103 -8.21 19.73 -1.19
C SER A 103 -7.47 18.64 -0.39
N SER A 104 -6.93 18.96 0.80
CA SER A 104 -6.37 17.96 1.71
C SER A 104 -7.42 16.97 2.20
N PHE A 105 -8.59 17.44 2.62
CA PHE A 105 -9.69 16.55 3.02
C PHE A 105 -10.15 15.65 1.87
N ILE A 106 -10.37 16.23 0.68
CA ILE A 106 -10.79 15.47 -0.51
C ILE A 106 -9.72 14.43 -0.88
N PHE A 107 -8.43 14.81 -0.84
CA PHE A 107 -7.33 13.92 -1.15
C PHE A 107 -7.23 12.75 -0.17
N THR A 108 -7.36 13.02 1.14
CA THR A 108 -7.38 11.98 2.17
C THR A 108 -8.54 11.02 1.94
N GLU A 109 -9.75 11.53 1.73
CA GLU A 109 -10.94 10.68 1.52
C GLU A 109 -10.79 9.79 0.28
N TYR A 110 -10.30 10.36 -0.83
CA TYR A 110 -10.01 9.60 -2.05
C TYR A 110 -9.00 8.47 -1.82
N LYS A 111 -7.99 8.69 -0.97
CA LYS A 111 -7.00 7.66 -0.60
C LYS A 111 -7.55 6.64 0.39
N THR A 112 -8.49 7.00 1.25
CA THR A 112 -9.14 6.07 2.20
C THR A 112 -9.90 4.95 1.49
N GLN A 113 -10.48 5.20 0.31
CA GLN A 113 -11.18 4.16 -0.45
C GLN A 113 -10.27 2.97 -0.82
N ASP A 114 -9.00 3.24 -1.13
CA ASP A 114 -7.99 2.21 -1.40
C ASP A 114 -7.64 1.45 -0.11
N ASN A 115 -7.62 2.16 1.03
CA ASN A 115 -7.35 1.56 2.34
C ASN A 115 -8.47 0.63 2.82
N GLN A 116 -9.75 0.90 2.51
CA GLN A 116 -10.86 0.06 2.98
C GLN A 116 -10.72 -1.40 2.51
N TYR A 117 -10.39 -1.61 1.23
CA TYR A 117 -10.11 -2.94 0.70
C TYR A 117 -8.98 -3.63 1.46
N GLU A 118 -7.90 -2.90 1.74
CA GLU A 118 -6.74 -3.42 2.44
C GLU A 118 -7.03 -3.75 3.91
N TYR A 119 -7.87 -2.96 4.59
CA TYR A 119 -8.34 -3.26 5.95
C TYR A 119 -9.24 -4.51 5.97
N GLU A 120 -10.20 -4.60 5.06
CA GLU A 120 -11.10 -5.75 4.97
C GLU A 120 -10.34 -7.05 4.65
N MET A 121 -9.34 -6.98 3.77
CA MET A 121 -8.46 -8.12 3.48
C MET A 121 -7.50 -8.43 4.64
N TYR A 122 -7.04 -7.42 5.37
CA TYR A 122 -6.23 -7.61 6.56
C TYR A 122 -7.02 -8.37 7.65
N ASP A 123 -8.24 -7.92 7.95
CA ASP A 123 -9.10 -8.55 8.95
C ASP A 123 -9.45 -9.99 8.55
N ALA A 124 -9.76 -10.22 7.27
CA ALA A 124 -9.96 -11.57 6.74
C ALA A 124 -8.72 -12.45 6.93
N THR A 125 -7.54 -11.89 6.66
CA THR A 125 -6.26 -12.59 6.82
C THR A 125 -5.97 -12.88 8.29
N LEU A 126 -6.26 -11.94 9.20
CA LEU A 126 -6.07 -12.07 10.64
C LEU A 126 -6.93 -13.20 11.23
N PHE A 127 -8.18 -13.28 10.80
CA PHE A 127 -9.04 -14.43 11.09
C PHE A 127 -8.45 -15.72 10.52
N LEU A 128 -8.06 -15.72 9.24
CA LEU A 128 -7.55 -16.89 8.56
C LEU A 128 -6.27 -17.46 9.20
N THR A 129 -5.34 -16.62 9.64
CA THR A 129 -4.09 -17.05 10.31
C THR A 129 -4.29 -17.53 11.75
N ASN A 130 -5.47 -17.29 12.36
CA ASN A 130 -5.83 -17.92 13.64
C ASN A 130 -6.40 -19.33 13.45
N GLU A 131 -7.07 -19.58 12.32
CA GLU A 131 -7.80 -20.83 12.08
C GLU A 131 -7.06 -21.82 11.17
N ALA A 132 -6.19 -21.33 10.28
CA ALA A 132 -5.57 -22.10 9.22
C ALA A 132 -4.09 -22.43 9.48
N GLU A 133 -3.70 -23.67 9.23
CA GLU A 133 -2.28 -24.05 9.12
C GLU A 133 -1.66 -23.62 7.78
N GLY A 134 -2.49 -23.49 6.75
CA GLY A 134 -2.03 -23.18 5.41
C GLY A 134 -3.15 -22.79 4.47
N VAL A 135 -2.82 -21.84 3.59
CA VAL A 135 -3.76 -21.08 2.78
C VAL A 135 -3.30 -20.98 1.33
N ASN A 136 -4.23 -20.73 0.42
CA ASN A 136 -3.88 -20.42 -0.97
C ASN A 136 -3.14 -19.09 -1.08
N ASN A 137 -2.37 -18.91 -2.16
CA ASN A 137 -1.69 -17.66 -2.48
C ASN A 137 -2.67 -16.61 -3.06
N TYR A 138 -3.75 -16.30 -2.34
CA TYR A 138 -4.83 -15.41 -2.77
C TYR A 138 -4.39 -13.95 -2.97
N HIS A 139 -5.16 -13.18 -3.72
CA HIS A 139 -4.90 -11.76 -3.91
C HIS A 139 -4.94 -10.98 -2.58
N SER A 140 -3.90 -10.20 -2.28
CA SER A 140 -3.65 -9.55 -0.97
C SER A 140 -3.19 -10.45 0.19
N ASN A 141 -2.68 -11.67 -0.07
CA ASN A 141 -2.02 -12.49 0.96
C ASN A 141 -0.75 -11.86 1.59
N LYS A 142 -0.33 -10.67 1.13
CA LYS A 142 0.79 -9.89 1.68
C LYS A 142 0.68 -9.68 3.20
N TYR A 143 -0.54 -9.76 3.74
CA TYR A 143 -0.84 -9.59 5.16
C TYR A 143 -0.56 -10.80 6.04
N VAL A 144 -0.48 -12.03 5.49
CA VAL A 144 -0.35 -13.27 6.28
C VAL A 144 0.78 -13.20 7.30
N LYS A 145 1.94 -12.64 6.93
CA LYS A 145 3.07 -12.52 7.84
C LYS A 145 2.80 -11.60 9.03
N VAL A 146 2.14 -10.48 8.77
CA VAL A 146 1.84 -9.47 9.80
C VAL A 146 0.71 -9.97 10.70
N ALA A 147 -0.27 -10.65 10.10
CA ALA A 147 -1.36 -11.31 10.80
C ALA A 147 -0.86 -12.45 11.71
N ASP A 148 0.01 -13.34 11.21
CA ASP A 148 0.71 -14.34 12.01
C ASP A 148 1.41 -13.68 13.21
N LEU A 149 2.17 -12.61 12.98
CA LEU A 149 2.87 -11.90 14.06
C LEU A 149 1.90 -11.30 15.08
N GLN A 150 0.78 -10.73 14.65
CA GLN A 150 -0.21 -10.16 15.55
C GLN A 150 -0.89 -11.24 16.39
N ASN A 151 -1.26 -12.37 15.78
CA ASN A 151 -1.93 -13.48 16.45
C ASN A 151 -1.02 -14.19 17.47
N ASN A 152 0.29 -14.22 17.21
CA ASN A 152 1.27 -14.86 18.07
C ASN A 152 1.96 -13.87 19.04
N TRP A 153 1.62 -12.58 18.99
CA TRP A 153 2.23 -11.58 19.86
C TRP A 153 2.01 -11.92 21.34
N PRO A 154 3.04 -11.81 22.21
CA PRO A 154 4.35 -11.17 22.01
C PRO A 154 5.46 -12.08 21.46
N GLU A 155 5.16 -13.32 21.12
CA GLU A 155 6.14 -14.24 20.59
C GLU A 155 6.49 -13.89 19.13
N LEU A 156 7.79 -13.91 18.81
CA LEU A 156 8.25 -13.66 17.46
C LEU A 156 8.09 -14.91 16.60
N LEU A 157 7.83 -14.69 15.31
CA LEU A 157 7.81 -15.76 14.32
C LEU A 157 9.16 -16.50 14.26
N PRO A 158 9.15 -17.82 13.97
CA PRO A 158 10.37 -18.61 13.88
C PRO A 158 11.32 -18.03 12.82
N LYS A 159 12.62 -18.14 13.08
CA LYS A 159 13.65 -17.68 12.15
C LYS A 159 14.01 -18.80 11.17
N GLY A 160 13.80 -18.55 9.89
CA GLY A 160 14.20 -19.46 8.83
C GLY A 160 15.71 -19.47 8.58
N GLU A 161 16.15 -20.45 7.79
CA GLU A 161 17.56 -20.72 7.48
C GLU A 161 18.27 -19.51 6.84
N ASN A 162 17.54 -18.71 6.06
CA ASN A 162 18.05 -17.49 5.41
C ASN A 162 18.12 -16.28 6.36
N GLY A 163 17.83 -16.49 7.65
CA GLY A 163 17.82 -15.48 8.69
C GLY A 163 16.60 -14.57 8.72
N LYS A 164 15.63 -14.75 7.81
CA LYS A 164 14.35 -14.04 7.81
C LYS A 164 13.35 -14.81 8.68
N MET A 165 12.36 -14.10 9.23
CA MET A 165 11.22 -14.75 9.89
C MET A 165 10.41 -15.56 8.88
N ASP A 166 10.17 -16.83 9.19
CA ASP A 166 9.29 -17.74 8.46
C ASP A 166 7.82 -17.47 8.82
N LEU A 167 6.92 -17.96 7.96
CA LEU A 167 5.48 -17.90 8.21
C LEU A 167 5.07 -19.10 9.06
N ILE A 168 4.12 -18.88 9.98
CA ILE A 168 3.45 -19.97 10.68
C ILE A 168 2.39 -20.55 9.75
N THR A 169 1.57 -19.67 9.17
CA THR A 169 0.57 -20.04 8.17
C THR A 169 1.23 -20.17 6.79
N LYS A 170 1.29 -21.40 6.27
CA LYS A 170 1.94 -21.69 4.97
C LYS A 170 1.12 -21.13 3.81
N LYS A 171 1.80 -20.74 2.72
CA LYS A 171 1.17 -20.27 1.48
C LYS A 171 1.43 -21.22 0.33
N PHE A 172 0.38 -21.59 -0.39
CA PHE A 172 0.45 -22.51 -1.52
C PHE A 172 0.17 -21.79 -2.85
N GLN A 173 1.16 -21.79 -3.75
CA GLN A 173 1.09 -21.18 -5.08
C GLN A 173 -0.02 -21.82 -5.92
N ILE A 174 -0.79 -21.00 -6.62
CA ILE A 174 -1.95 -21.41 -7.43
C ILE A 174 -1.55 -21.68 -8.89
N GLU A 175 -0.42 -21.11 -9.30
CA GLU A 175 0.11 -21.21 -10.65
C GLU A 175 0.42 -22.67 -11.04
N GLY A 176 -0.04 -23.08 -12.21
CA GLY A 176 0.21 -24.41 -12.76
C GLY A 176 -0.92 -25.43 -12.54
N PHE A 177 -2.02 -25.04 -11.89
CA PHE A 177 -3.22 -25.87 -11.77
C PHE A 177 -4.34 -25.33 -12.67
N GLU A 178 -5.15 -26.24 -13.22
CA GLU A 178 -6.30 -25.87 -14.06
C GLU A 178 -7.65 -26.13 -13.36
N ARG A 179 -7.65 -26.91 -12.28
CA ARG A 179 -8.88 -27.31 -11.56
C ARG A 179 -8.73 -27.14 -10.04
N PRO A 180 -9.78 -26.66 -9.33
CA PRO A 180 -9.80 -26.61 -7.87
C PRO A 180 -9.48 -27.92 -7.19
N SER A 181 -10.06 -29.02 -7.68
CA SER A 181 -9.87 -30.34 -7.09
C SER A 181 -8.41 -30.79 -7.14
N GLU A 182 -7.73 -30.58 -8.28
CA GLU A 182 -6.33 -30.93 -8.48
C GLU A 182 -5.42 -30.14 -7.52
N TYR A 183 -5.67 -28.83 -7.40
CA TYR A 183 -4.95 -27.97 -6.48
C TYR A 183 -5.12 -28.40 -5.01
N ILE A 184 -6.36 -28.68 -4.61
CA ILE A 184 -6.69 -29.09 -3.24
C ILE A 184 -6.02 -30.43 -2.94
N GLU A 185 -6.17 -31.43 -3.81
CA GLU A 185 -5.62 -32.77 -3.63
C GLU A 185 -4.08 -32.75 -3.54
N PHE A 186 -3.41 -32.00 -4.41
CA PHE A 186 -1.95 -31.91 -4.42
C PHE A 186 -1.36 -31.25 -3.16
N ASN A 187 -2.10 -30.33 -2.54
CA ASN A 187 -1.63 -29.54 -1.41
C ASN A 187 -2.21 -29.97 -0.04
N LYS A 188 -3.29 -30.75 -0.01
CA LYS A 188 -3.96 -31.23 1.22
C LYS A 188 -2.96 -31.86 2.20
N ASN A 189 -2.15 -32.80 1.73
CA ASN A 189 -1.16 -33.50 2.56
C ASN A 189 0.09 -32.65 2.89
N LYS A 190 0.20 -31.43 2.35
CA LYS A 190 1.31 -30.50 2.61
C LYS A 190 0.97 -29.44 3.67
N GLY A 191 -0.28 -29.43 4.15
CA GLY A 191 -0.79 -28.51 5.16
C GLY A 191 -1.72 -27.42 4.62
N LEU A 192 -2.26 -27.57 3.40
CA LEU A 192 -3.34 -26.68 2.93
C LEU A 192 -4.64 -27.07 3.65
N THR A 193 -5.19 -26.14 4.43
CA THR A 193 -6.38 -26.37 5.26
C THR A 193 -7.52 -25.41 4.95
N HIS A 194 -7.22 -24.19 4.50
CA HIS A 194 -8.23 -23.18 4.19
C HIS A 194 -7.96 -22.47 2.87
N LEU A 195 -9.01 -21.93 2.29
CA LEU A 195 -8.96 -21.14 1.07
C LEU A 195 -9.65 -19.80 1.32
N LEU A 196 -9.01 -18.70 0.92
CA LEU A 196 -9.66 -17.42 0.76
C LEU A 196 -9.80 -17.17 -0.74
N ILE A 197 -11.04 -17.00 -1.19
CA ILE A 197 -11.38 -16.81 -2.60
C ILE A 197 -12.11 -15.48 -2.76
N LYS A 198 -11.59 -14.60 -3.62
CA LYS A 198 -12.18 -13.30 -3.95
C LYS A 198 -13.01 -13.38 -5.23
N GLU A 199 -14.12 -12.64 -5.30
CA GLU A 199 -14.92 -12.52 -6.53
C GLU A 199 -14.08 -11.87 -7.65
N GLY A 200 -14.05 -12.50 -8.84
CA GLY A 200 -13.32 -11.96 -9.98
C GLY A 200 -11.81 -11.97 -9.78
N ASP A 201 -11.25 -12.93 -9.05
CA ASP A 201 -9.80 -13.15 -9.03
C ASP A 201 -9.36 -13.72 -10.40
N HIS A 202 -8.63 -12.91 -11.17
CA HIS A 202 -8.27 -13.22 -12.55
C HIS A 202 -7.12 -14.24 -12.66
N ASN A 203 -6.53 -14.66 -11.53
CA ASN A 203 -5.35 -15.52 -11.46
C ASN A 203 -5.63 -17.04 -11.39
N GLY A 204 -6.81 -17.51 -11.78
CA GLY A 204 -6.96 -18.90 -12.22
C GLY A 204 -7.90 -19.75 -11.37
N PHE A 205 -8.95 -20.20 -12.06
CA PHE A 205 -9.86 -21.32 -11.76
C PHE A 205 -10.71 -21.33 -10.47
N PHE A 206 -10.46 -20.49 -9.47
CA PHE A 206 -11.29 -20.44 -8.24
C PHE A 206 -12.58 -19.61 -8.34
N ASP A 207 -12.78 -18.88 -9.43
CA ASP A 207 -14.00 -18.11 -9.66
C ASP A 207 -15.24 -19.02 -9.78
N ASP A 208 -15.08 -20.23 -10.34
CA ASP A 208 -16.16 -21.24 -10.36
C ASP A 208 -16.53 -21.70 -8.95
N VAL A 209 -15.56 -21.85 -8.03
CA VAL A 209 -15.84 -22.19 -6.63
C VAL A 209 -16.62 -21.05 -5.95
N PHE A 210 -16.25 -19.80 -6.22
CA PHE A 210 -16.93 -18.64 -5.66
C PHE A 210 -18.40 -18.58 -6.07
N HIS A 211 -18.73 -18.91 -7.33
CA HIS A 211 -20.10 -18.87 -7.84
C HIS A 211 -20.90 -20.16 -7.68
N ASN A 212 -20.22 -21.31 -7.63
CA ASN A 212 -20.83 -22.65 -7.64
C ASN A 212 -20.36 -23.51 -6.46
N GLU A 213 -20.45 -22.98 -5.24
CA GLU A 213 -20.00 -23.62 -3.99
C GLU A 213 -20.48 -25.07 -3.85
N ASN A 214 -21.74 -25.34 -4.19
CA ASN A 214 -22.37 -26.66 -4.08
C ASN A 214 -21.69 -27.76 -4.94
N LYS A 215 -20.89 -27.41 -5.95
CA LYS A 215 -20.12 -28.37 -6.75
C LYS A 215 -18.92 -28.95 -6.00
N TYR A 216 -18.52 -28.32 -4.89
CA TYR A 216 -17.29 -28.63 -4.16
C TYR A 216 -17.63 -29.04 -2.72
N PRO A 217 -18.16 -30.27 -2.49
CA PRO A 217 -18.60 -30.71 -1.17
C PRO A 217 -17.48 -30.81 -0.14
N LEU A 218 -16.22 -30.89 -0.58
CA LEU A 218 -15.04 -30.87 0.28
C LEU A 218 -14.73 -29.47 0.86
N LEU A 219 -15.41 -28.43 0.38
CA LEU A 219 -15.20 -27.06 0.83
C LEU A 219 -16.37 -26.60 1.68
N GLU A 220 -16.14 -26.52 2.99
CA GLU A 220 -17.09 -25.94 3.93
C GLU A 220 -16.89 -24.44 3.99
N LYS A 221 -17.89 -23.65 3.59
CA LYS A 221 -17.83 -22.20 3.73
C LYS A 221 -18.00 -21.81 5.19
N ILE A 222 -16.98 -21.14 5.73
CA ILE A 222 -16.99 -20.65 7.12
C ILE A 222 -17.22 -19.14 7.21
N VAL A 223 -16.87 -18.39 6.16
CA VAL A 223 -17.13 -16.94 6.09
C VAL A 223 -17.61 -16.56 4.69
N ASP A 224 -18.67 -15.76 4.62
CA ASP A 224 -19.10 -15.05 3.42
C ASP A 224 -19.07 -13.55 3.71
N SER A 225 -18.27 -12.79 2.94
CA SER A 225 -18.14 -11.35 3.21
C SER A 225 -19.44 -10.57 2.97
N LYS A 226 -20.41 -11.15 2.25
CA LYS A 226 -21.75 -10.57 2.10
C LYS A 226 -22.48 -10.46 3.44
N ASP A 227 -22.27 -11.44 4.33
CA ASP A 227 -22.93 -11.48 5.64
C ASP A 227 -22.32 -10.46 6.62
N LEU A 228 -21.10 -10.00 6.32
CA LEU A 228 -20.38 -9.00 7.12
C LEU A 228 -20.73 -7.55 6.73
N GLY A 229 -21.50 -7.33 5.66
CA GLY A 229 -21.85 -5.99 5.18
C GLY A 229 -20.67 -5.18 4.65
N ILE A 230 -19.55 -5.84 4.31
CA ILE A 230 -18.32 -5.19 3.83
C ILE A 230 -18.30 -5.09 2.30
N LYS A 231 -17.47 -4.18 1.78
CA LYS A 231 -17.45 -3.87 0.34
C LYS A 231 -16.73 -4.93 -0.48
N THR A 232 -15.67 -5.50 0.08
CA THR A 232 -14.85 -6.53 -0.57
C THR A 232 -15.59 -7.86 -0.56
N LYS A 233 -15.70 -8.46 -1.74
CA LYS A 233 -16.36 -9.74 -1.92
C LYS A 233 -15.35 -10.88 -1.88
N TYR A 234 -15.37 -11.64 -0.80
CA TYR A 234 -14.56 -12.83 -0.63
C TYR A 234 -15.34 -13.88 0.18
N LYS A 235 -14.88 -15.13 0.09
CA LYS A 235 -15.35 -16.26 0.90
C LYS A 235 -14.15 -16.99 1.46
N ILE A 236 -14.30 -17.48 2.69
CA ILE A 236 -13.32 -18.35 3.32
C ILE A 236 -13.93 -19.74 3.43
N PHE A 237 -13.19 -20.73 2.93
CA PHE A 237 -13.56 -22.13 2.98
C PHE A 237 -12.55 -22.91 3.82
N LYS A 238 -13.06 -23.83 4.64
CA LYS A 238 -12.28 -24.88 5.27
C LYS A 238 -12.35 -26.13 4.38
N ILE A 239 -11.21 -26.77 4.20
CA ILE A 239 -11.12 -28.03 3.44
C ILE A 239 -11.42 -29.17 4.41
N ASN A 240 -12.51 -29.88 4.16
CA ASN A 240 -12.89 -31.04 4.96
C ASN A 240 -12.08 -32.24 4.52
N ASN A 241 -11.30 -32.76 5.47
CA ASN A 241 -10.40 -33.88 5.26
C ASN A 241 -11.00 -35.22 5.66
N GLU A 242 -12.23 -35.23 6.20
CA GLU A 242 -12.96 -36.44 6.58
C GLU A 242 -13.46 -37.17 5.32
N GLU A 243 -12.81 -38.30 5.01
CA GLU A 243 -13.46 -39.49 4.46
C GLU A 243 -13.83 -40.42 5.61
#